data_AF-A0A1V6YMS4-F1
#
_entry.id   AF-A0A1V6YMS4-F1
#
_cell.length_a   1.000
_cell.length_b   1.000
_cell.length_c   1.000
_cell.angle_alpha   90.00
_cell.angle_beta   90.00
_cell.angle_gamma   90.00
#
_symmetry.space_group_name_H-M   'P 1'
#
loop_
_entity.id
_entity.type
_entity.pdbx_description
1 polymer ?
#
loop_
_entity_poly.entity_id
_entity_poly.type
_entity_poly.pdbx_seq_one_letter_code
_entity_poly.pdbx_strand_id
1 'polypeptide(L)'
;MYKSANFVFSHLESSTLAQATWVAKPHEVLVRGTNATWQPTPAQNYGDAYHDAHSACQLSLRWPIGGKTSYADHAVEILNGRAPILRDINGTEGKFLATGLYGYQFDNAAELLSVYPGWIKANQIMFADMLNDVFAKYNFDFLQNHNYKPNFYYANWDLCNVASLMAIGNFNDNRTIRLPSLYMAGEVPEQSPYYDSPPEATIVHRNLQASLND
;
A
#
# COMPACT_ATOMS: atom_id res chain seq x y z
N MET A 1 -9.56 -22.78 -22.68
CA MET A 1 -9.58 -21.60 -21.78
C MET A 1 -10.35 -21.82 -20.49
N TYR A 2 -11.45 -22.59 -20.43
CA TYR A 2 -12.23 -22.76 -19.17
C TYR A 2 -11.59 -23.65 -18.09
N LYS A 3 -10.71 -24.60 -18.42
CA LYS A 3 -10.11 -25.50 -17.42
C LYS A 3 -9.10 -24.80 -16.49
N SER A 4 -8.38 -23.79 -16.97
CA SER A 4 -7.37 -23.07 -16.18
C SER A 4 -7.99 -22.09 -15.19
N ALA A 5 -9.10 -21.43 -15.57
CA ALA A 5 -9.81 -20.50 -14.68
C ALA A 5 -10.35 -21.22 -13.42
N ASN A 6 -10.91 -22.42 -13.58
CA ASN A 6 -11.40 -23.21 -12.45
C ASN A 6 -10.27 -23.67 -11.52
N PHE A 7 -9.10 -24.04 -12.06
CA PHE A 7 -7.96 -24.45 -11.24
C PHE A 7 -7.40 -23.30 -10.39
N VAL A 8 -7.23 -22.11 -11.00
CA VAL A 8 -6.72 -20.94 -10.28
C VAL A 8 -7.70 -20.48 -9.20
N PHE A 9 -9.00 -20.48 -9.50
CA PHE A 9 -10.00 -20.12 -8.49
C PHE A 9 -10.02 -21.14 -7.33
N SER A 10 -10.03 -22.45 -7.61
CA SER A 10 -9.94 -23.46 -6.53
C SER A 10 -8.66 -23.34 -5.70
N HIS A 11 -7.55 -22.91 -6.30
CA HIS A 11 -6.32 -22.61 -5.54
C HIS A 11 -6.52 -21.43 -4.59
N LEU A 12 -7.11 -20.32 -5.04
CA LEU A 12 -7.48 -19.20 -4.18
C LEU A 12 -8.39 -19.65 -3.03
N GLU A 13 -9.39 -20.48 -3.31
CA GLU A 13 -10.32 -20.97 -2.28
C GLU A 13 -9.66 -21.86 -1.23
N SER A 14 -8.53 -22.50 -1.55
CA SER A 14 -7.75 -23.33 -0.62
C SER A 14 -6.84 -22.52 0.30
N SER A 15 -6.60 -21.24 -0.01
CA SER A 15 -5.75 -20.36 0.80
C SER A 15 -6.37 -20.11 2.18
N THR A 16 -5.56 -20.21 3.23
CA THR A 16 -5.97 -19.86 4.61
C THR A 16 -6.27 -18.37 4.75
N LEU A 17 -5.66 -17.52 3.93
CA LEU A 17 -5.86 -16.07 3.92
C LEU A 17 -7.14 -15.67 3.17
N ALA A 18 -7.71 -16.56 2.34
CA ALA A 18 -8.90 -16.29 1.56
C ALA A 18 -10.20 -16.70 2.27
N GLN A 19 -10.17 -16.94 3.58
CA GLN A 19 -11.33 -17.38 4.36
C GLN A 19 -11.90 -16.23 5.17
N ALA A 20 -13.24 -16.13 5.24
CA ALA A 20 -13.96 -15.18 6.09
C ALA A 20 -13.86 -15.51 7.59
N THR A 21 -12.95 -16.40 7.97
CA THR A 21 -12.57 -16.70 9.36
C THR A 21 -11.21 -16.09 9.73
N TRP A 22 -10.53 -15.40 8.79
CA TRP A 22 -9.30 -14.67 9.08
C TRP A 22 -9.55 -13.59 10.12
N VAL A 23 -8.74 -13.53 11.18
CA VAL A 23 -8.86 -12.50 12.21
C VAL A 23 -7.74 -11.50 12.02
N ALA A 24 -8.10 -10.27 11.62
CA ALA A 24 -7.15 -9.19 11.41
C ALA A 24 -6.45 -8.77 12.71
N LYS A 25 -5.23 -8.26 12.56
CA LYS A 25 -4.41 -7.80 13.69
C LYS A 25 -3.93 -6.37 13.43
N PRO A 26 -4.82 -5.38 13.58
CA PRO A 26 -4.45 -3.98 13.46
C PRO A 26 -3.55 -3.56 14.64
N HIS A 27 -2.56 -2.72 14.33
CA HIS A 27 -1.62 -2.16 15.30
C HIS A 27 -1.59 -0.66 15.14
N GLU A 28 -1.46 0.07 16.26
CA GLU A 28 -1.37 1.54 16.24
C GLU A 28 -0.12 2.02 15.50
N VAL A 29 0.97 1.26 15.61
CA VAL A 29 2.22 1.52 14.92
C VAL A 29 2.62 0.28 14.14
N LEU A 30 2.87 0.45 12.84
CA LEU A 30 3.43 -0.58 12.00
C LEU A 30 4.95 -0.60 12.16
N VAL A 31 5.51 -1.73 12.57
CA VAL A 31 6.92 -1.84 12.94
C VAL A 31 7.63 -2.85 12.06
N ARG A 32 8.69 -2.41 11.38
CA ARG A 32 9.60 -3.28 10.63
C ARG A 32 11.05 -3.01 10.96
N GLY A 33 11.71 -4.04 11.48
CA GLY A 33 13.07 -3.98 12.00
C GLY A 33 13.10 -3.90 13.52
N THR A 34 14.30 -3.67 14.05
CA THR A 34 14.57 -3.49 15.49
C THR A 34 14.61 -1.99 15.84
N ASN A 35 14.86 -1.65 17.11
CA ASN A 35 15.11 -0.27 17.56
C ASN A 35 14.02 0.76 17.20
N ALA A 36 12.75 0.35 17.25
CA ALA A 36 11.65 1.29 17.09
C ALA A 36 11.72 2.37 18.19
N THR A 37 11.66 3.64 17.79
CA THR A 37 11.81 4.79 18.69
C THR A 37 10.51 5.12 19.43
N TRP A 38 9.37 4.62 18.93
CA TRP A 38 8.07 4.73 19.57
C TRP A 38 8.09 4.21 21.01
N GLN A 39 7.36 4.83 21.93
CA GLN A 39 7.34 4.45 23.35
C GLN A 39 5.94 4.03 23.82
N PRO A 40 5.81 2.87 24.52
CA PRO A 40 6.85 1.88 24.77
C PRO A 40 7.34 1.23 23.47
N THR A 41 8.63 0.85 23.37
CA THR A 41 9.21 0.26 22.15
C THR A 41 8.42 -0.95 21.69
N PRO A 42 7.68 -0.86 20.55
CA PRO A 42 6.86 -1.96 20.08
C PRO A 42 7.72 -3.04 19.43
N ALA A 43 7.27 -4.29 19.55
CA ALA A 43 7.84 -5.40 18.80
C ALA A 43 7.56 -5.26 17.29
N GLN A 44 8.37 -5.91 16.45
CA GLN A 44 8.07 -5.99 15.01
C GLN A 44 6.72 -6.66 14.79
N ASN A 45 5.90 -6.10 13.89
CA ASN A 45 4.55 -6.59 13.63
C ASN A 45 4.16 -6.54 12.14
N TYR A 46 5.10 -6.21 11.25
CA TYR A 46 4.83 -6.15 9.81
C TYR A 46 4.26 -7.44 9.23
N GLY A 47 4.57 -8.58 9.86
CA GLY A 47 3.95 -9.88 9.64
C GLY A 47 2.43 -9.83 9.55
N ASP A 48 1.83 -9.17 10.54
CA ASP A 48 0.38 -9.05 10.63
C ASP A 48 -0.18 -8.13 9.53
N ALA A 49 0.52 -7.04 9.21
CA ALA A 49 0.08 -6.09 8.21
C ALA A 49 -0.01 -6.69 6.80
N TYR A 50 1.02 -7.40 6.32
CA TYR A 50 0.96 -7.97 4.98
C TYR A 50 0.01 -9.16 4.88
N HIS A 51 -0.19 -9.93 5.95
CA HIS A 51 -1.20 -11.00 5.94
C HIS A 51 -2.62 -10.42 5.91
N ASP A 52 -2.88 -9.35 6.66
CA ASP A 52 -4.17 -8.65 6.63
C ASP A 52 -4.46 -8.08 5.23
N ALA A 53 -3.50 -7.36 4.64
CA ALA A 53 -3.64 -6.82 3.28
C ALA A 53 -3.87 -7.94 2.25
N HIS A 54 -3.14 -9.05 2.36
CA HIS A 54 -3.29 -10.20 1.48
C HIS A 54 -4.65 -10.87 1.64
N SER A 55 -5.13 -11.02 2.87
CA SER A 55 -6.46 -11.57 3.15
C SER A 55 -7.55 -10.69 2.56
N ALA A 56 -7.50 -9.37 2.81
CA ALA A 56 -8.46 -8.42 2.24
C ALA A 56 -8.46 -8.46 0.71
N CYS A 57 -7.30 -8.52 0.06
CA CYS A 57 -7.20 -8.64 -1.40
C CYS A 57 -7.82 -9.94 -1.92
N GLN A 58 -7.45 -11.09 -1.34
CA GLN A 58 -8.00 -12.40 -1.73
C GLN A 58 -9.51 -12.47 -1.56
N LEU A 59 -10.03 -11.96 -0.44
CA LEU A 59 -11.46 -11.91 -0.16
C LEU A 59 -12.21 -10.97 -1.11
N SER A 60 -11.63 -9.82 -1.44
CA SER A 60 -12.17 -8.88 -2.43
C SER A 60 -12.27 -9.52 -3.82
N LEU A 61 -11.33 -10.41 -4.19
CA LEU A 61 -11.39 -11.20 -5.43
C LEU A 61 -12.42 -12.34 -5.37
N ARG A 62 -12.60 -12.99 -4.22
CA ARG A 62 -13.58 -14.07 -4.06
C ARG A 62 -15.02 -13.59 -4.21
N TRP A 63 -15.31 -12.34 -3.86
CA TRP A 63 -16.66 -11.78 -3.96
C TRP A 63 -17.21 -11.79 -5.40
N PRO A 64 -16.60 -11.11 -6.39
CA PRO A 64 -17.14 -11.06 -7.75
C PRO A 64 -17.04 -12.40 -8.48
N ILE A 65 -16.04 -13.24 -8.18
CA ILE A 65 -15.86 -14.53 -8.86
C ILE A 65 -16.80 -15.60 -8.29
N GLY A 66 -16.92 -15.67 -6.96
CA GLY A 66 -17.72 -16.67 -6.26
C GLY A 66 -19.17 -16.25 -5.97
N GLY A 67 -19.50 -14.96 -6.17
CA GLY A 67 -20.85 -14.42 -5.99
C GLY A 67 -21.33 -14.27 -4.54
N LYS A 68 -20.44 -14.41 -3.55
CA LYS A 68 -20.79 -14.32 -2.12
C LYS A 68 -20.30 -13.02 -1.50
N THR A 69 -21.22 -12.15 -1.10
CA THR A 69 -20.92 -10.86 -0.48
C THR A 69 -20.20 -10.98 0.86
N SER A 70 -20.37 -12.09 1.58
CA SER A 70 -19.70 -12.35 2.85
C SER A 70 -18.17 -12.22 2.77
N TYR A 71 -17.56 -12.46 1.61
CA TYR A 71 -16.12 -12.24 1.44
C TYR A 71 -15.78 -10.74 1.31
N ALA A 72 -16.58 -9.98 0.58
CA ALA A 72 -16.41 -8.53 0.51
C ALA A 72 -16.69 -7.87 1.88
N ASP A 73 -17.73 -8.30 2.58
CA ASP A 73 -18.02 -7.83 3.95
C ASP A 73 -16.81 -8.04 4.87
N HIS A 74 -16.21 -9.24 4.84
CA HIS A 74 -15.03 -9.53 5.65
C HIS A 74 -13.79 -8.74 5.23
N ALA A 75 -13.60 -8.50 3.93
CA ALA A 75 -12.54 -7.62 3.44
C ALA A 75 -12.73 -6.18 3.97
N VAL A 76 -13.97 -5.67 3.97
CA VAL A 76 -14.33 -4.37 4.54
C VAL A 76 -13.99 -4.32 6.02
N GLU A 77 -14.30 -5.37 6.78
CA GLU A 77 -13.96 -5.48 8.20
C GLU A 77 -12.45 -5.39 8.44
N ILE A 78 -11.63 -6.08 7.63
CA ILE A 78 -10.16 -6.02 7.75
C ILE A 78 -9.65 -4.59 7.49
N LEU A 79 -10.09 -3.95 6.40
CA LEU A 79 -9.64 -2.61 6.03
C LEU A 79 -10.09 -1.57 7.07
N ASN A 80 -11.37 -1.59 7.46
CA ASN A 80 -11.93 -0.67 8.45
C ASN A 80 -11.42 -0.92 9.86
N GLY A 81 -10.99 -2.15 10.19
CA GLY A 81 -10.35 -2.44 11.46
C GLY A 81 -8.99 -1.75 11.62
N ARG A 82 -8.31 -1.45 10.52
CA ARG A 82 -6.98 -0.80 10.53
C ARG A 82 -7.05 0.71 10.41
N ALA A 83 -7.93 1.26 9.57
CA ALA A 83 -8.02 2.70 9.32
C ALA A 83 -8.06 3.60 10.57
N PRO A 84 -8.88 3.32 11.60
CA PRO A 84 -8.95 4.16 12.80
C PRO A 84 -7.86 3.85 13.82
N ILE A 85 -7.02 2.83 13.59
CA ILE A 85 -6.01 2.37 14.56
C ILE A 85 -4.61 2.79 14.13
N LEU A 86 -4.22 2.55 12.87
CA LEU A 86 -2.85 2.79 12.43
C LEU A 86 -2.54 4.29 12.36
N ARG A 87 -1.53 4.74 13.12
CA ARG A 87 -1.11 6.14 13.25
C ARG A 87 0.29 6.41 12.75
N ASP A 88 1.17 5.41 12.77
CA ASP A 88 2.58 5.63 12.43
C ASP A 88 3.29 4.38 11.90
N ILE A 89 4.47 4.58 11.28
CA ILE A 89 5.37 3.52 10.83
C ILE A 89 6.74 3.73 11.49
N ASN A 90 7.26 2.68 12.14
CA ASN A 90 8.50 2.74 12.90
C ASN A 90 9.39 1.50 12.65
N GLY A 91 10.57 1.50 13.25
CA GLY A 91 11.63 0.50 13.08
C GLY A 91 12.90 1.09 12.48
N THR A 92 13.83 0.23 12.07
CA THR A 92 15.05 0.64 11.38
C THR A 92 14.75 1.10 9.95
N GLU A 93 15.73 1.06 9.04
CA GLU A 93 15.53 1.35 7.62
C GLU A 93 14.37 0.57 7.01
N GLY A 94 14.14 -0.66 7.49
CA GLY A 94 13.07 -1.54 7.02
C GLY A 94 11.66 -0.93 7.07
N LYS A 95 11.44 0.15 7.83
CA LYS A 95 10.20 0.93 7.81
C LYS A 95 9.83 1.46 6.42
N PHE A 96 10.81 1.79 5.58
CA PHE A 96 10.54 2.27 4.22
C PHE A 96 10.18 1.17 3.24
N LEU A 97 10.67 -0.07 3.45
CA LEU A 97 10.11 -1.24 2.78
C LEU A 97 8.69 -1.54 3.26
N ALA A 98 8.41 -1.35 4.55
CA ALA A 98 7.06 -1.53 5.08
C ALA A 98 6.07 -0.52 4.47
N THR A 99 6.52 0.72 4.32
CA THR A 99 5.74 1.79 3.72
C THR A 99 5.37 1.46 2.27
N GLY A 100 6.35 1.25 1.40
CA GLY A 100 6.09 0.98 0.00
C GLY A 100 5.33 -0.33 -0.26
N LEU A 101 5.75 -1.44 0.35
CA LEU A 101 5.14 -2.75 0.06
C LEU A 101 3.73 -2.87 0.62
N TYR A 102 3.51 -2.47 1.87
CA TYR A 102 2.24 -2.73 2.53
C TYR A 102 1.21 -1.64 2.20
N GLY A 103 1.66 -0.40 2.01
CA GLY A 103 0.80 0.67 1.49
C GLY A 103 0.22 0.27 0.13
N TYR A 104 1.07 -0.22 -0.78
CA TYR A 104 0.63 -0.76 -2.08
C TYR A 104 -0.33 -1.94 -1.94
N GLN A 105 -0.06 -2.91 -1.06
CA GLN A 105 -0.92 -4.07 -0.88
C GLN A 105 -2.31 -3.71 -0.32
N PHE A 106 -2.35 -2.83 0.68
CA PHE A 106 -3.60 -2.34 1.26
C PHE A 106 -4.41 -1.54 0.25
N ASP A 107 -3.76 -0.66 -0.50
CA ASP A 107 -4.43 0.14 -1.52
C ASP A 107 -5.03 -0.71 -2.64
N ASN A 108 -4.31 -1.72 -3.15
CA ASN A 108 -4.87 -2.63 -4.14
C ASN A 108 -6.12 -3.38 -3.64
N ALA A 109 -6.12 -3.80 -2.36
CA ALA A 109 -7.30 -4.41 -1.77
C ALA A 109 -8.47 -3.42 -1.69
N ALA A 110 -8.18 -2.18 -1.32
CA ALA A 110 -9.16 -1.09 -1.26
C ALA A 110 -9.72 -0.77 -2.65
N GLU A 111 -8.87 -0.63 -3.67
CA GLU A 111 -9.31 -0.32 -5.04
C GLU A 111 -10.24 -1.40 -5.59
N LEU A 112 -9.89 -2.68 -5.41
CA LEU A 112 -10.75 -3.81 -5.80
C LEU A 112 -12.12 -3.78 -5.10
N LEU A 113 -12.15 -3.33 -3.85
CA LEU A 113 -13.35 -3.29 -3.01
C LEU A 113 -14.12 -1.97 -3.12
N SER A 114 -13.56 -0.94 -3.75
CA SER A 114 -14.10 0.43 -3.80
C SER A 114 -15.52 0.51 -4.40
N VAL A 115 -15.81 -0.40 -5.32
CA VAL A 115 -17.11 -0.55 -6.01
C VAL A 115 -18.12 -1.38 -5.23
N TYR A 116 -17.72 -1.99 -4.11
CA TYR A 116 -18.60 -2.80 -3.28
C TYR A 116 -19.61 -1.91 -2.54
N PRO A 117 -20.94 -2.10 -2.75
CA PRO A 117 -21.95 -1.26 -2.11
C PRO A 117 -21.95 -1.33 -0.58
N GLY A 118 -21.46 -2.43 0.01
CA GLY A 118 -21.37 -2.59 1.47
C GLY A 118 -20.24 -1.78 2.11
N TRP A 119 -19.28 -1.27 1.35
CA TRP A 119 -18.25 -0.39 1.87
C TRP A 119 -18.65 1.07 1.70
N ILE A 120 -19.29 1.63 2.73
CA ILE A 120 -19.81 3.00 2.67
C ILE A 120 -18.70 4.03 2.45
N LYS A 121 -19.04 5.13 1.76
CA LYS A 121 -18.06 6.18 1.39
C LYS A 121 -17.34 6.81 2.58
N ALA A 122 -18.01 6.97 3.73
CA ALA A 122 -17.35 7.49 4.94
C ALA A 122 -16.17 6.60 5.38
N ASN A 123 -16.32 5.29 5.33
CA ASN A 123 -15.26 4.36 5.72
C ASN A 123 -14.15 4.29 4.66
N GLN A 124 -14.51 4.40 3.37
CA GLN A 124 -13.52 4.54 2.29
C GLN A 124 -12.66 5.78 2.51
N ILE A 125 -13.27 6.92 2.87
CA ILE A 125 -12.56 8.17 3.16
C ILE A 125 -11.63 8.00 4.37
N MET A 126 -12.10 7.39 5.47
CA MET A 126 -11.24 7.13 6.62
C MET A 126 -10.03 6.24 6.29
N PHE A 127 -10.22 5.26 5.40
CA PHE A 127 -9.13 4.41 4.94
C PHE A 127 -8.16 5.16 4.02
N ALA A 128 -8.69 5.97 3.10
CA ALA A 128 -7.93 6.87 2.22
C ALA A 128 -7.08 7.86 3.02
N ASP A 129 -7.64 8.47 4.06
CA ASP A 129 -6.93 9.39 4.95
C ASP A 129 -5.77 8.69 5.66
N MET A 130 -5.99 7.48 6.18
CA MET A 130 -4.90 6.67 6.76
C MET A 130 -3.79 6.36 5.75
N LEU A 131 -4.13 6.01 4.51
CA LEU A 131 -3.14 5.80 3.45
C LEU A 131 -2.32 7.07 3.17
N ASN A 132 -2.96 8.25 3.16
CA ASN A 132 -2.26 9.52 2.96
C ASN A 132 -1.35 9.87 4.14
N ASP A 133 -1.92 9.91 5.34
CA ASP A 133 -1.30 10.48 6.53
C ASP A 133 -0.18 9.58 7.09
N VAL A 134 -0.29 8.28 6.82
CA VAL A 134 0.69 7.28 7.26
C VAL A 134 1.58 6.87 6.10
N PHE A 135 1.04 6.22 5.06
CA PHE A 135 1.87 5.61 4.03
C PHE A 135 2.44 6.64 3.05
N ALA A 136 1.62 7.50 2.43
CA ALA A 136 2.11 8.46 1.46
C ALA A 136 3.15 9.42 2.06
N LYS A 137 2.94 9.86 3.31
CA LYS A 137 3.92 10.65 4.08
C LYS A 137 5.31 10.02 4.09
N TYR A 138 5.42 8.75 4.48
CA TYR A 138 6.71 8.06 4.55
C TYR A 138 7.27 7.68 3.18
N ASN A 139 6.41 7.42 2.19
CA ASN A 139 6.86 7.17 0.82
C ASN A 139 7.55 8.41 0.26
N PHE A 140 6.94 9.59 0.41
CA PHE A 140 7.53 10.85 -0.03
C PHE A 140 8.83 11.16 0.74
N ASP A 141 8.84 11.00 2.06
CA ASP A 141 10.05 11.22 2.87
C ASP A 141 11.21 10.33 2.41
N PHE A 142 10.94 9.04 2.15
CA PHE A 142 11.95 8.14 1.63
C PHE A 142 12.45 8.56 0.26
N LEU A 143 11.55 8.83 -0.68
CA LEU A 143 11.94 9.14 -2.05
C LEU A 143 12.72 10.47 -2.11
N GLN A 144 12.33 11.46 -1.30
CA GLN A 144 12.97 12.78 -1.27
C GLN A 144 14.32 12.75 -0.55
N ASN A 145 14.35 12.19 0.66
CA ASN A 145 15.51 12.29 1.55
C ASN A 145 16.39 11.04 1.49
N HIS A 146 15.87 9.93 0.96
CA HIS A 146 16.55 8.64 0.85
C HIS A 146 17.12 8.18 2.19
N ASN A 147 16.37 8.48 3.28
CA ASN A 147 16.78 8.32 4.67
C ASN A 147 18.20 8.86 4.97
N TYR A 148 18.62 9.90 4.25
CA TYR A 148 19.94 10.52 4.30
C TYR A 148 21.09 9.56 3.93
N LYS A 149 20.82 8.52 3.13
CA LYS A 149 21.77 7.48 2.71
C LYS A 149 21.69 7.17 1.19
N PRO A 150 22.03 8.12 0.30
CA PRO A 150 21.77 8.03 -1.15
C PRO A 150 22.31 6.78 -1.87
N ASN A 151 23.42 6.19 -1.40
CA ASN A 151 24.07 5.05 -2.07
C ASN A 151 23.95 3.75 -1.26
N PHE A 152 22.87 3.59 -0.48
CA PHE A 152 22.69 2.46 0.44
C PHE A 152 21.58 1.49 0.00
N TYR A 153 20.56 1.98 -0.72
CA TYR A 153 19.37 1.21 -1.02
C TYR A 153 19.40 0.65 -2.44
N TYR A 154 18.90 -0.57 -2.59
CA TYR A 154 18.67 -1.17 -3.90
C TYR A 154 17.40 -0.59 -4.53
N ALA A 155 17.34 -0.54 -5.87
CA ALA A 155 16.23 0.04 -6.64
C ALA A 155 14.83 -0.48 -6.26
N ASN A 156 14.71 -1.69 -5.70
CA ASN A 156 13.43 -2.23 -5.25
C ASN A 156 12.80 -1.43 -4.08
N TRP A 157 13.59 -0.62 -3.37
CA TRP A 157 13.10 0.25 -2.31
C TRP A 157 12.38 1.47 -2.90
N ASP A 158 13.01 2.17 -3.84
CA ASP A 158 12.38 3.29 -4.54
C ASP A 158 11.17 2.82 -5.33
N LEU A 159 11.29 1.71 -6.06
CA LEU A 159 10.21 1.18 -6.89
C LEU A 159 8.95 0.86 -6.07
N CYS A 160 9.10 0.25 -4.88
CA CYS A 160 7.92 -0.06 -4.07
C CYS A 160 7.27 1.18 -3.45
N ASN A 161 8.06 2.21 -3.11
CA ASN A 161 7.53 3.47 -2.58
C ASN A 161 6.82 4.28 -3.68
N VAL A 162 7.36 4.31 -4.90
CA VAL A 162 6.69 4.91 -6.07
C VAL A 162 5.39 4.16 -6.40
N ALA A 163 5.42 2.82 -6.44
CA ALA A 163 4.23 2.02 -6.69
C ALA A 163 3.14 2.24 -5.63
N SER A 164 3.52 2.38 -4.36
CA SER A 164 2.58 2.72 -3.29
C SER A 164 1.95 4.09 -3.50
N LEU A 165 2.73 5.12 -3.87
CA LEU A 165 2.17 6.46 -4.11
C LEU A 165 1.23 6.47 -5.32
N MET A 166 1.55 5.74 -6.38
CA MET A 166 0.68 5.62 -7.55
C MET A 166 -0.67 4.99 -7.19
N ALA A 167 -0.64 3.90 -6.43
CA ALA A 167 -1.84 3.21 -5.96
C ALA A 167 -2.69 4.16 -5.10
N ILE A 168 -2.09 4.74 -4.04
CA ILE A 168 -2.76 5.69 -3.13
C ILE A 168 -3.33 6.91 -3.86
N GLY A 169 -2.57 7.48 -4.79
CA GLY A 169 -3.01 8.62 -5.59
C GLY A 169 -4.21 8.28 -6.50
N ASN A 170 -4.32 7.04 -6.96
CA ASN A 170 -5.44 6.57 -7.76
C ASN A 170 -6.68 6.34 -6.91
N PHE A 171 -6.59 5.52 -5.86
CA PHE A 171 -7.72 5.19 -4.97
C PHE A 171 -8.33 6.45 -4.34
N ASN A 172 -7.50 7.41 -3.93
CA ASN A 172 -7.94 8.64 -3.26
C ASN A 172 -8.45 9.74 -4.21
N ASP A 173 -8.40 9.51 -5.52
CA ASP A 173 -8.51 10.55 -6.55
C ASP A 173 -7.65 11.81 -6.30
N ASN A 174 -6.50 11.63 -5.64
CA ASN A 174 -5.68 12.73 -5.19
C ASN A 174 -4.60 13.09 -6.21
N ARG A 175 -4.88 14.12 -7.02
CA ARG A 175 -3.94 14.61 -8.05
C ARG A 175 -2.59 15.06 -7.50
N THR A 176 -2.51 15.57 -6.27
CA THR A 176 -1.24 16.04 -5.70
C THR A 176 -0.31 14.89 -5.34
N ILE A 177 -0.83 13.67 -5.22
CA ILE A 177 -0.05 12.44 -5.02
C ILE A 177 0.14 11.71 -6.35
N ARG A 178 -0.96 11.58 -7.11
CA ARG A 178 -0.98 10.85 -8.38
C ARG A 178 0.00 11.41 -9.40
N LEU A 179 -0.05 12.71 -9.69
CA LEU A 179 0.77 13.27 -10.76
C LEU A 179 2.27 13.17 -10.46
N PRO A 180 2.74 13.48 -9.24
CA PRO A 180 4.14 13.23 -8.89
C PRO A 180 4.57 11.78 -8.96
N SER A 181 3.72 10.86 -8.48
CA SER A 181 4.06 9.44 -8.54
C SER A 181 4.22 8.92 -9.97
N LEU A 182 3.38 9.37 -10.91
CA LEU A 182 3.48 9.00 -12.33
C LEU A 182 4.76 9.54 -12.98
N TYR A 183 5.14 10.78 -12.66
CA TYR A 183 6.40 11.34 -13.12
C TYR A 183 7.61 10.57 -12.56
N MET A 184 7.59 10.25 -11.25
CA MET A 184 8.65 9.46 -10.62
C MET A 184 8.81 8.10 -11.29
N ALA A 185 7.70 7.45 -11.66
CA ALA A 185 7.67 6.18 -12.39
C ALA A 185 8.13 6.28 -13.86
N GLY A 186 8.29 7.48 -14.40
CA GLY A 186 8.62 7.70 -15.82
C GLY A 186 7.42 7.55 -16.77
N GLU A 187 6.19 7.52 -16.23
CA GLU A 187 4.95 7.39 -17.01
C GLU A 187 4.50 8.72 -17.63
N VAL A 188 5.05 9.85 -17.15
CA VAL A 188 4.74 11.19 -17.65
C VAL A 188 6.03 11.93 -18.02
N PRO A 189 6.13 12.52 -19.23
CA PRO A 189 7.30 13.31 -19.63
C PRO A 189 7.50 14.54 -18.76
N GLU A 190 8.76 14.95 -18.58
CA GLU A 190 9.17 16.15 -17.82
C GLU A 190 8.53 17.46 -18.33
N GLN A 191 8.04 17.46 -19.57
CA GLN A 191 7.45 18.63 -20.26
C GLN A 191 5.92 18.54 -20.35
N SER A 192 5.27 17.65 -19.61
CA SER A 192 3.82 17.50 -19.66
C SER A 192 3.11 18.79 -19.24
N PRO A 193 2.21 19.36 -20.07
CA PRO A 193 1.50 20.61 -19.76
C PRO A 193 0.50 20.47 -18.59
N TYR A 194 0.30 19.23 -18.10
CA TYR A 194 -0.54 18.91 -16.96
C TYR A 194 0.24 18.85 -15.63
N TYR A 195 1.52 19.21 -15.64
CA TYR A 195 2.42 18.96 -14.52
C TYR A 195 3.44 20.09 -14.30
N ASP A 196 3.17 20.97 -13.34
CA ASP A 196 4.22 21.75 -12.67
C ASP A 196 4.84 20.83 -11.61
N SER A 197 5.93 20.16 -11.95
CA SER A 197 6.55 19.20 -11.05
C SER A 197 7.05 19.91 -9.78
N PRO A 198 6.64 19.49 -8.57
CA PRO A 198 7.32 19.93 -7.36
C PRO A 198 8.80 19.56 -7.48
N PRO A 199 9.75 20.43 -7.07
CA PRO A 199 11.18 20.16 -7.16
C PRO A 199 11.58 18.79 -6.59
N GLU A 200 10.84 18.32 -5.60
CA GLU A 200 10.99 17.02 -4.96
C GLU A 200 10.82 15.87 -5.96
N ALA A 201 9.83 15.93 -6.85
CA ALA A 201 9.57 14.86 -7.82
C ALA A 201 10.73 14.67 -8.81
N THR A 202 11.36 15.77 -9.25
CA THR A 202 12.54 15.77 -10.13
C THR A 202 13.78 15.21 -9.45
N ILE A 203 13.95 15.44 -8.15
CA ILE A 203 15.03 14.82 -7.37
C ILE A 203 14.81 13.31 -7.31
N VAL A 204 13.59 12.88 -6.99
CA VAL A 204 13.22 11.47 -6.87
C VAL A 204 13.41 10.72 -8.18
N HIS A 205 12.92 11.25 -9.30
CA HIS A 205 13.07 10.62 -10.60
C HIS A 205 14.55 10.42 -10.96
N ARG A 206 15.40 11.42 -10.69
CA ARG A 206 16.85 11.30 -10.90
C ARG A 206 17.49 10.24 -10.01
N ASN A 207 17.13 10.18 -8.72
CA ASN A 207 17.62 9.16 -7.80
C ASN A 207 17.22 7.75 -8.25
N LEU A 208 15.97 7.57 -8.70
CA LEU A 208 15.49 6.31 -9.24
C LEU A 208 16.29 5.90 -10.48
N GLN A 209 16.48 6.82 -11.43
CA GLN A 209 17.29 6.55 -12.62
C GLN A 209 18.74 6.19 -12.27
N ALA A 210 19.35 6.84 -11.27
CA ALA A 210 20.68 6.47 -10.80
C ALA A 210 20.71 5.04 -10.23
N SER A 211 19.75 4.70 -9.37
CA SER A 211 19.65 3.36 -8.75
C SER A 211 19.41 2.21 -9.74
N LEU A 212 18.83 2.49 -10.90
CA LEU A 212 18.60 1.50 -11.97
C LEU A 212 19.84 1.24 -12.82
N ASN A 213 20.84 2.11 -12.76
CA ASN A 213 22.05 2.05 -13.58
C ASN A 213 23.27 1.48 -12.81
N ASP A 214 23.14 1.21 -11.51
CA ASP A 214 24.13 0.57 -10.65
C ASP A 214 23.88 -0.96 -10.54
#